data_AF-A0AAW0G418-F1
#
_entry.id   AF-A0AAW0G418-F1
#
_cell.length_a   1.000
_cell.length_b   1.000
_cell.length_c   1.000
_cell.angle_alpha   90.00
_cell.angle_beta   90.00
_cell.angle_gamma   90.00
#
_symmetry.space_group_name_H-M   'P 1'
#
loop_
_entity.id
_entity.type
_entity.pdbx_description
1 polymer ?
#
loop_
_entity_poly.entity_id
_entity_poly.type
_entity_poly.pdbx_seq_one_letter_code
_entity_poly.pdbx_strand_id
1 'polypeptide(L)'
;MSSDTEPWKRLCSERKQRQLDSIPKEWLIAVPSDPKLSVINVPRECGLLTTLELEITETVDVDILLGNLASGVWTSVQVTTAFYKRAIIAQQLTNCLTEIFIERALARAQDLR
;
A
#
# COMPACT_ATOMS: atom_id res chain seq x y z
N MET A 1 38.67 -5.21 -15.14
CA MET A 1 37.71 -4.59 -14.20
C MET A 1 36.59 -3.96 -15.03
N SER A 2 35.75 -4.80 -15.63
CA SER A 2 34.66 -4.35 -16.52
C SER A 2 33.37 -4.94 -15.99
N SER A 3 32.69 -4.21 -15.10
CA SER A 3 31.38 -4.60 -14.60
C SER A 3 30.47 -3.39 -14.41
N ASP A 4 30.60 -2.38 -15.29
CA ASP A 4 29.58 -1.35 -15.42
C ASP A 4 28.41 -1.91 -16.24
N THR A 5 27.39 -2.35 -15.48
CA THR A 5 25.96 -2.48 -15.83
C THR A 5 25.61 -3.14 -17.17
N GLU A 6 25.42 -4.46 -17.14
CA GLU A 6 24.66 -5.17 -18.17
C GLU A 6 23.28 -4.50 -18.38
N PRO A 7 22.79 -4.38 -19.63
CA PRO A 7 21.57 -3.63 -19.95
C PRO A 7 20.33 -4.04 -19.13
N TRP A 8 20.21 -5.33 -18.82
CA TRP A 8 19.10 -5.85 -18.03
C TRP A 8 19.15 -5.39 -16.56
N LYS A 9 20.34 -5.27 -15.96
CA LYS A 9 20.49 -4.77 -14.58
C LYS A 9 20.04 -3.32 -14.47
N ARG A 10 20.38 -2.51 -15.48
CA ARG A 10 19.95 -1.11 -15.58
C ARG A 10 18.42 -0.99 -15.72
N LEU A 11 17.81 -1.81 -16.57
CA LEU A 11 16.35 -1.85 -16.73
C LEU A 11 15.65 -2.23 -15.41
N CYS A 12 16.18 -3.23 -14.69
CA CYS A 12 15.66 -3.63 -13.38
C CYS A 12 15.78 -2.51 -12.34
N SER A 13 16.94 -1.82 -12.27
CA SER A 13 17.12 -0.71 -11.32
C SER A 13 16.20 0.46 -11.64
N GLU A 14 16.03 0.81 -12.92
CA GLU A 14 15.14 1.89 -13.35
C GLU A 14 13.66 1.57 -13.05
N ARG A 15 13.24 0.31 -13.20
CA ARG A 15 11.89 -0.14 -12.80
C ARG A 15 11.68 -0.06 -11.30
N LYS A 16 12.66 -0.53 -10.51
CA LYS A 16 12.60 -0.48 -9.05
C LYS A 16 12.54 0.96 -8.54
N GLN A 17 13.31 1.86 -9.14
CA GLN A 17 13.28 3.28 -8.79
C GLN A 17 11.91 3.89 -9.07
N ARG A 18 11.35 3.67 -10.27
CA ARG A 18 9.99 4.15 -10.63
C ARG A 18 8.93 3.66 -9.66
N GLN A 19 9.02 2.41 -9.21
CA GLN A 19 8.11 1.87 -8.22
C GLN A 19 8.23 2.62 -6.88
N LEU A 20 9.46 2.87 -6.40
CA LEU A 20 9.69 3.62 -5.17
C LEU A 20 9.22 5.07 -5.29
N ASP A 21 9.45 5.71 -6.43
CA ASP A 21 9.03 7.09 -6.71
C ASP A 21 7.50 7.23 -6.78
N SER A 22 6.79 6.13 -7.08
CA SER A 22 5.32 6.10 -7.08
C SER A 22 4.72 6.07 -5.67
N ILE A 23 5.53 5.86 -4.63
CA ILE A 23 5.08 5.82 -3.24
C ILE A 23 5.12 7.23 -2.64
N PRO A 24 3.98 7.75 -2.16
CA PRO A 24 3.93 9.04 -1.48
C PRO A 24 4.81 9.04 -0.23
N LYS A 25 5.57 10.11 -0.02
CA LYS A 25 6.53 10.21 1.11
C LYS A 25 5.84 10.15 2.46
N GLU A 26 4.60 10.62 2.52
CA GLU A 26 3.73 10.56 3.69
C GLU A 26 3.34 9.13 4.10
N TRP A 27 3.50 8.13 3.21
CA TRP A 27 3.17 6.73 3.48
C TRP A 27 4.41 5.86 3.75
N LEU A 28 5.58 6.49 3.88
CA LEU A 28 6.80 5.80 4.25
C LEU A 28 6.81 5.51 5.75
N ILE A 29 7.19 4.28 6.10
CA ILE A 29 7.30 3.83 7.49
C ILE A 29 8.76 3.52 7.84
N ALA A 30 9.07 3.59 9.13
CA ALA A 30 10.35 3.08 9.63
C ALA A 30 10.33 1.55 9.56
N VAL A 31 10.95 0.99 8.52
CA VAL A 31 11.06 -0.47 8.35
C VAL A 31 11.96 -1.03 9.47
N PRO A 32 11.47 -2.00 10.26
CA PRO A 32 12.28 -2.64 11.29
C PRO A 32 13.54 -3.25 10.68
N SER A 33 14.72 -2.91 11.22
CA SER A 33 16.00 -3.44 10.71
C SER A 33 16.25 -4.90 11.11
N ASP A 34 15.55 -5.38 12.14
CA ASP A 34 15.63 -6.77 12.60
C ASP A 34 14.70 -7.63 11.73
N PRO A 35 15.19 -8.73 11.11
CA PRO A 35 14.34 -9.67 10.36
C PRO A 35 13.35 -10.36 11.31
N LYS A 36 12.28 -9.66 11.67
CA LYS A 36 11.13 -10.25 12.35
C LYS A 36 10.53 -11.29 11.42
N LEU A 37 10.38 -12.52 11.92
CA LEU A 37 9.71 -13.63 11.24
C LEU A 37 8.27 -13.31 10.84
N SER A 38 7.63 -12.33 11.48
CA SER A 38 6.27 -11.91 11.19
C SER A 38 6.16 -10.39 11.12
N VAL A 39 5.59 -9.91 10.02
CA VAL A 39 5.30 -8.50 9.74
C VAL A 39 3.80 -8.17 9.84
N ILE A 40 2.99 -9.11 10.32
CA ILE A 40 1.52 -9.02 10.34
C ILE A 40 1.02 -7.86 11.21
N ASN A 41 1.70 -7.58 12.33
CA ASN A 41 1.28 -6.52 13.26
C ASN A 41 1.78 -5.12 12.87
N VAL A 42 2.72 -5.04 11.92
CA VAL A 42 3.36 -3.76 11.54
C VAL A 42 2.35 -2.73 11.05
N PRO A 43 1.31 -3.05 10.25
CA PRO A 43 0.31 -2.06 9.87
C PRO A 43 -0.40 -1.39 11.06
N ARG A 44 -0.57 -2.10 12.18
CA ARG A 44 -1.17 -1.55 13.41
C ARG A 44 -0.17 -0.75 14.24
N GLU A 45 1.10 -1.18 14.28
CA GLU A 45 2.15 -0.58 15.10
C GLU A 45 2.83 0.63 14.45
N CYS A 46 2.83 0.73 13.12
CA CYS A 46 3.59 1.74 12.37
C CYS A 46 3.06 3.17 12.50
N GLY A 47 1.84 3.36 13.03
CA GLY A 47 1.23 4.67 13.25
C GLY A 47 0.78 5.41 11.99
N LEU A 48 0.88 4.80 10.80
CA LEU A 48 0.46 5.42 9.53
C LEU A 48 -1.07 5.38 9.32
N LEU A 49 -1.71 4.31 9.78
CA LEU A 49 -3.15 4.09 9.60
C LEU A 49 -3.94 4.77 10.72
N THR A 50 -4.98 5.50 10.34
CA THR A 50 -5.97 6.03 11.29
C THR A 50 -6.85 4.91 11.86
N THR A 51 -7.58 5.18 12.94
CA THR A 51 -8.52 4.21 13.55
C THR A 51 -9.54 3.68 12.54
N LEU A 52 -10.10 4.55 11.70
CA LEU A 52 -11.05 4.17 10.66
C LEU A 52 -10.39 3.30 9.57
N GLU A 53 -9.17 3.64 9.15
CA GLU A 53 -8.45 2.84 8.15
C GLU A 53 -8.08 1.45 8.69
N LEU A 54 -7.74 1.35 9.98
CA LEU A 54 -7.55 0.07 10.66
C LEU A 54 -8.86 -0.72 10.71
N GLU A 55 -9.97 -0.10 11.11
CA GLU A 55 -11.29 -0.74 11.15
C GLU A 55 -11.68 -1.31 9.77
N ILE A 56 -11.55 -0.51 8.71
CA ILE A 56 -11.84 -0.94 7.34
C ILE A 56 -10.96 -2.12 6.93
N THR A 57 -9.65 -2.04 7.19
CA THR A 57 -8.69 -3.06 6.72
C THR A 57 -8.63 -4.31 7.60
N GLU A 58 -9.20 -4.28 8.80
CA GLU A 58 -9.36 -5.42 9.70
C GLU A 58 -10.76 -6.04 9.65
N THR A 59 -11.70 -5.44 8.90
CA THR A 59 -13.00 -6.04 8.61
C THR A 59 -12.80 -7.27 7.71
N VAL A 60 -12.92 -8.46 8.31
CA VAL A 60 -12.75 -9.75 7.60
C VAL A 60 -14.01 -10.14 6.83
N ASP A 61 -15.17 -9.67 7.27
CA ASP A 61 -16.46 -9.99 6.65
C ASP A 61 -16.76 -9.05 5.47
N VAL A 62 -16.83 -9.65 4.28
CA VAL A 62 -17.10 -8.93 3.03
C VAL A 62 -18.51 -8.34 3.01
N ASP A 63 -19.49 -9.01 3.62
CA ASP A 63 -20.88 -8.55 3.63
C ASP A 63 -21.02 -7.28 4.49
N ILE A 64 -20.27 -7.20 5.59
CA ILE A 64 -20.20 -5.99 6.43
C ILE A 64 -19.57 -4.83 5.64
N LEU A 65 -18.46 -5.11 4.95
CA LEU A 65 -17.77 -4.09 4.15
C LEU A 65 -18.65 -3.56 3.01
N LEU A 66 -19.35 -4.46 2.30
CA LEU A 66 -20.28 -4.10 1.24
C LEU A 66 -21.51 -3.36 1.79
N GLY A 67 -22.04 -3.78 2.94
CA GLY A 67 -23.14 -3.09 3.61
C GLY A 67 -22.80 -1.66 4.00
N ASN A 68 -21.60 -1.43 4.55
CA ASN A 68 -21.12 -0.10 4.91
C ASN A 68 -20.87 0.80 3.68
N LEU A 69 -20.40 0.22 2.57
CA LEU A 69 -20.28 0.93 1.29
C LEU A 69 -21.66 1.28 0.71
N ALA A 70 -22.58 0.32 0.66
CA ALA A 70 -23.91 0.49 0.08
C ALA A 70 -24.79 1.48 0.88
N SER A 71 -24.61 1.53 2.20
CA SER A 71 -25.30 2.48 3.08
C SER A 71 -24.65 3.87 3.11
N GLY A 72 -23.47 4.03 2.51
CA GLY A 72 -22.73 5.29 2.50
C GLY A 72 -22.06 5.63 3.84
N VAL A 73 -22.02 4.69 4.79
CA VAL A 73 -21.26 4.84 6.05
C VAL A 73 -19.77 5.00 5.76
N TRP A 74 -19.26 4.22 4.80
CA TRP A 74 -17.93 4.39 4.25
C TRP A 74 -18.02 4.79 2.78
N THR A 75 -17.17 5.72 2.38
CA THR A 75 -17.03 6.11 0.97
C THR A 75 -16.05 5.19 0.25
N SER A 76 -16.27 4.99 -1.06
CA SER A 76 -15.34 4.29 -1.96
C SER A 76 -13.91 4.81 -1.83
N VAL A 77 -13.73 6.12 -1.65
CA VAL A 77 -12.43 6.77 -1.47
C VAL A 77 -11.77 6.39 -0.14
N GLN A 78 -12.51 6.40 0.97
CA GLN A 78 -11.99 6.00 2.28
C GLN A 78 -11.53 4.54 2.27
N VAL A 79 -12.36 3.64 1.73
CA VAL A 79 -12.04 2.21 1.67
C VAL A 79 -10.81 1.98 0.79
N THR A 80 -10.79 2.54 -0.41
CA THR A 80 -9.65 2.41 -1.33
C THR A 80 -8.36 2.95 -0.71
N THR A 81 -8.42 4.10 -0.03
CA THR A 81 -7.26 4.72 0.63
C THR A 81 -6.71 3.83 1.75
N ALA A 82 -7.59 3.27 2.59
CA ALA A 82 -7.20 2.41 3.70
C ALA A 82 -6.46 1.14 3.21
N PHE A 83 -7.01 0.45 2.21
CA PHE A 83 -6.37 -0.73 1.62
C PHE A 83 -5.06 -0.38 0.91
N TYR A 84 -4.99 0.74 0.20
CA TYR A 84 -3.75 1.16 -0.46
C TYR A 84 -2.64 1.46 0.54
N LYS A 85 -2.92 2.21 1.61
CA LYS A 85 -1.92 2.48 2.66
C LYS A 85 -1.40 1.18 3.27
N ARG A 86 -2.28 0.22 3.60
CA ARG A 86 -1.89 -1.09 4.11
C ARG A 86 -1.06 -1.89 3.09
N ALA A 87 -1.40 -1.83 1.80
CA ALA A 87 -0.62 -2.46 0.73
C ALA A 87 0.78 -1.83 0.58
N ILE A 88 0.91 -0.51 0.72
CA ILE A 88 2.20 0.20 0.69
C ILE A 88 3.06 -0.13 1.91
N ILE A 89 2.45 -0.31 3.08
CA ILE A 89 3.15 -0.84 4.26
C ILE A 89 3.70 -2.25 3.96
N ALA A 90 2.86 -3.15 3.43
CA ALA A 90 3.29 -4.51 3.08
C ALA A 90 4.39 -4.51 2.01
N GLN A 91 4.32 -3.61 1.04
CA GLN A 91 5.34 -3.43 0.01
C GLN A 91 6.69 -3.06 0.60
N GLN A 92 6.73 -2.12 1.54
CA GLN A 92 7.97 -1.71 2.20
C GLN A 92 8.62 -2.85 3.01
N LEU A 93 7.81 -3.80 3.49
CA LEU A 93 8.28 -4.91 4.31
C LEU A 93 8.64 -6.17 3.50
N THR A 94 7.93 -6.42 2.41
CA THR A 94 8.01 -7.71 1.68
C THR A 94 8.31 -7.57 0.19
N ASN A 95 8.25 -6.35 -0.38
CA ASN A 95 8.44 -6.08 -1.81
C ASN A 95 7.50 -6.91 -2.71
N CYS A 96 6.22 -7.03 -2.31
CA CYS A 96 5.22 -7.89 -2.96
C CYS A 96 4.51 -7.28 -4.19
N LEU A 97 4.55 -5.97 -4.37
CA LEU A 97 3.93 -5.24 -5.48
C LEU A 97 4.95 -5.02 -6.60
N THR A 98 4.52 -5.15 -7.85
CA THR A 98 5.35 -4.86 -9.03
C THR A 98 5.07 -3.47 -9.59
N GLU A 99 3.81 -3.05 -9.65
CA GLU A 99 3.38 -1.76 -10.19
C GLU A 99 2.39 -1.09 -9.21
N ILE A 100 2.54 0.22 -8.97
CA ILE A 100 1.80 0.95 -7.95
C ILE A 100 1.08 2.13 -8.62
N PHE A 101 -0.26 2.11 -8.62
CA PHE A 101 -1.11 3.09 -9.32
C PHE A 101 -2.07 3.82 -8.38
N ILE A 102 -1.53 4.53 -7.39
CA ILE A 102 -2.32 5.17 -6.32
C ILE A 102 -3.29 6.21 -6.88
N GLU A 103 -2.80 7.13 -7.70
CA GLU A 103 -3.61 8.23 -8.26
C GLU A 103 -4.79 7.69 -9.08
N ARG A 104 -4.54 6.70 -9.94
CA ARG A 104 -5.57 6.07 -10.76
C ARG A 104 -6.63 5.37 -9.90
N ALA A 105 -6.22 4.69 -8.84
CA ALA A 105 -7.14 4.02 -7.95
C ALA A 105 -8.03 5.02 -7.19
N LEU A 106 -7.44 6.12 -6.70
CA LEU A 106 -8.18 7.16 -6.00
C LEU A 106 -9.13 7.93 -6.94
N ALA A 107 -8.70 8.21 -8.18
CA ALA A 107 -9.57 8.80 -9.20
C ALA A 107 -10.79 7.92 -9.46
N ARG A 108 -10.57 6.60 -9.65
CA ARG A 108 -11.68 5.66 -9.85
C ARG A 108 -12.61 5.60 -8.63
N ALA A 109 -12.06 5.63 -7.42
CA ALA A 109 -12.84 5.62 -6.20
C ALA A 109 -13.70 6.89 -6.03
N GLN A 110 -13.24 8.04 -6.54
CA GLN A 110 -14.01 9.28 -6.55
C GLN A 110 -15.18 9.24 -7.55
N ASP A 111 -15.01 8.56 -8.69
CA ASP A 111 -16.07 8.39 -9.69
C ASP A 111 -17.20 7.48 -9.20
N LEU A 112 -16.90 6.53 -8.33
CA LEU A 112 -17.83 5.54 -7.77
C LEU A 112 -18.58 6.06 -6.52
N ARG A 113 -18.88 7.36 -6.51
CA ARG A 113 -19.48 8.04 -5.37
C ARG A 113 -20.95 7.67 -5.16
#